data_AF-A0A067W2Z7-F1
#
_entry.id   AF-A0A067W2Z7-F1
#
_cell.length_a   1.000
_cell.length_b   1.000
_cell.length_c   1.000
_cell.angle_alpha   90.00
_cell.angle_beta   90.00
_cell.angle_gamma   90.00
#
_symmetry.space_group_name_H-M   'P 1'
#
loop_
_entity.id
_entity.type
_entity.pdbx_description
1 polymer ?
#
loop_
_entity_poly.entity_id
_entity_poly.type
_entity_poly.pdbx_seq_one_letter_code
_entity_poly.pdbx_strand_id
1 'polypeptide(L)'
;MSSDVVIDHVGVNGHGIAKTAYGSISVPFTLPGEVVNVALHGKYGTPITLKEKSLERVDAVCQHFEVCGGCMLQHWHFDAYRSWKRQLVVDAFKRYGLDAVISPLIECGNYTRRQVTLTASVIQKNHIVGFNRYRSPDIIAIKECPVTRSEILSKLDDIRVICALLRNNAKRFHVTVTAVENGFDVALSNCVVQNEFTRQKMIRVALSCGITRLSIEGEVLVEQEKPVIHFGDVCVEFPIGGFLQATFEAETVMGEIILAHLKKQKMLLIYLQE
;
A
#
# COMPACT_ATOMS: atom_id res chain seq x y z
N MET A 1 -2.85 5.90 -32.06
CA MET A 1 -2.49 4.71 -32.86
C MET A 1 -2.29 3.55 -31.90
N SER A 2 -2.84 2.38 -32.22
CA SER A 2 -2.55 1.15 -31.47
C SER A 2 -1.58 0.27 -32.25
N SER A 3 -0.77 -0.50 -31.52
CA SER A 3 0.19 -1.46 -32.08
C SER A 3 0.18 -2.72 -31.25
N ASP A 4 0.41 -3.86 -31.89
CA ASP A 4 0.75 -5.08 -31.15
C ASP A 4 2.22 -5.00 -30.74
N VAL A 5 2.49 -5.39 -29.49
CA VAL A 5 3.83 -5.48 -28.95
C VAL A 5 4.01 -6.77 -28.17
N VAL A 6 5.23 -7.30 -28.19
CA VAL A 6 5.64 -8.42 -27.35
C VAL A 6 6.34 -7.86 -26.12
N ILE A 7 5.92 -8.31 -24.94
CA ILE A 7 6.53 -7.91 -23.68
C ILE A 7 7.82 -8.71 -23.48
N ASP A 8 8.95 -8.01 -23.39
CA ASP A 8 10.30 -8.58 -23.25
C ASP A 8 10.58 -9.00 -21.81
N HIS A 9 10.34 -8.10 -20.85
CA HIS A 9 10.53 -8.36 -19.42
C HIS A 9 9.67 -7.40 -18.57
N VAL A 10 9.59 -7.62 -17.26
CA VAL A 10 8.99 -6.67 -16.31
C VAL A 10 10.08 -5.79 -15.70
N GLY A 11 9.97 -4.48 -15.88
CA GLY A 11 10.90 -3.49 -15.35
C GLY A 11 10.74 -3.25 -13.84
N VAL A 12 11.65 -2.47 -13.25
CA VAL A 12 11.72 -2.21 -11.79
C VAL A 12 10.42 -1.69 -11.16
N ASN A 13 9.60 -0.98 -11.94
CA ASN A 13 8.33 -0.40 -11.49
C ASN A 13 7.15 -1.39 -11.60
N GLY A 14 7.40 -2.63 -12.02
CA GLY A 14 6.37 -3.65 -12.24
C GLY A 14 5.58 -3.51 -13.54
N HIS A 15 6.01 -2.65 -14.46
CA HIS A 15 5.44 -2.59 -15.81
C HIS A 15 6.18 -3.54 -16.75
N GLY A 16 5.45 -4.20 -17.64
CA GLY A 16 6.04 -4.86 -18.80
C GLY A 16 6.78 -3.85 -19.68
N ILE A 17 7.91 -4.25 -20.23
CA ILE A 17 8.73 -3.47 -21.14
C ILE A 17 8.67 -4.14 -22.50
N ALA A 18 8.26 -3.40 -23.52
CA ALA A 18 8.28 -3.86 -24.90
C ALA A 18 9.29 -3.04 -25.72
N LYS A 19 10.03 -3.70 -26.61
CA LYS A 19 10.90 -3.06 -27.58
C LYS A 19 10.11 -2.77 -28.86
N THR A 20 10.12 -1.52 -29.30
CA THR A 20 9.50 -1.08 -30.55
C THR A 20 10.56 -0.47 -31.47
N ALA A 21 10.21 -0.19 -32.73
CA ALA A 21 11.09 0.49 -33.67
C ALA A 21 11.57 1.88 -33.18
N TYR A 22 10.83 2.50 -32.26
CA TYR A 22 11.11 3.84 -31.74
C TYR A 22 11.72 3.82 -30.31
N GLY A 23 12.10 2.64 -29.83
CA GLY A 23 12.66 2.44 -28.49
C GLY A 23 11.76 1.60 -27.58
N SER A 24 12.10 1.57 -26.29
CA SER A 24 11.34 0.79 -25.30
C SER A 24 10.14 1.57 -24.76
N ILE A 25 9.01 0.88 -24.60
CA ILE A 25 7.80 1.41 -23.97
C ILE A 25 7.47 0.60 -22.70
N SER A 26 6.87 1.25 -21.71
CA SER A 26 6.33 0.59 -20.52
C SER A 26 4.84 0.36 -20.65
N VAL A 27 4.39 -0.85 -20.36
CA VAL A 27 2.99 -1.31 -20.46
C VAL A 27 2.59 -1.90 -19.09
N PRO A 28 1.70 -1.27 -18.33
CA PRO A 28 1.27 -1.79 -17.03
C PRO A 28 0.48 -3.10 -17.19
N PHE A 29 0.36 -3.87 -16.11
CA PHE A 29 -0.50 -5.07 -16.05
C PHE A 29 -0.21 -6.13 -17.12
N THR A 30 1.05 -6.22 -17.54
CA THR A 30 1.51 -7.19 -18.54
C THR A 30 2.77 -7.90 -18.09
N LEU A 31 2.94 -9.13 -18.56
CA LEU A 31 4.00 -10.07 -18.16
C LEU A 31 4.91 -10.43 -19.34
N PRO A 32 6.12 -10.98 -19.10
CA PRO A 32 7.02 -11.39 -20.16
C PRO A 32 6.39 -12.45 -21.06
N GLY A 33 6.66 -12.34 -22.37
CA GLY A 33 6.13 -13.24 -23.40
C GLY A 33 4.71 -12.92 -23.88
N GLU A 34 4.03 -11.96 -23.28
CA GLU A 34 2.67 -11.59 -23.70
C GLU A 34 2.66 -10.79 -25.00
N VAL A 35 1.65 -11.05 -25.83
CA VAL A 35 1.34 -10.23 -27.01
C VAL A 35 0.14 -9.35 -26.68
N VAL A 36 0.34 -8.04 -26.70
CA VAL A 36 -0.65 -7.07 -26.22
C VAL A 36 -0.84 -5.98 -27.27
N ASN A 37 -2.09 -5.68 -27.60
CA ASN A 37 -2.43 -4.48 -28.36
C ASN A 37 -2.42 -3.27 -27.42
N VAL A 38 -1.60 -2.27 -27.71
CA VAL A 38 -1.40 -1.09 -26.84
C VAL A 38 -1.71 0.22 -27.57
N ALA A 39 -2.37 1.16 -26.89
CA ALA A 39 -2.44 2.56 -27.30
C ALA A 39 -1.17 3.29 -26.83
N LEU A 40 -0.41 3.87 -27.76
CA LEU A 40 0.87 4.51 -27.46
C LEU A 40 0.70 5.97 -27.01
N HIS A 41 1.40 6.32 -25.92
CA HIS A 41 1.50 7.63 -25.32
C HIS A 41 2.98 7.94 -24.99
N GLY A 42 3.79 8.21 -26.01
CA GLY A 42 5.24 8.38 -25.85
C GLY A 42 5.91 7.07 -25.43
N LYS A 43 6.62 7.06 -24.29
CA LYS A 43 7.27 5.86 -23.72
C LYS A 43 6.34 4.97 -22.90
N TYR A 44 5.03 5.22 -22.96
CA TYR A 44 4.03 4.49 -22.20
C TYR A 44 2.96 3.91 -23.13
N GLY A 45 2.62 2.64 -22.96
CA GLY A 45 1.55 1.97 -23.70
C GLY A 45 0.40 1.60 -22.77
N THR A 46 -0.82 2.02 -23.10
CA THR A 46 -2.02 1.57 -22.39
C THR A 46 -2.51 0.27 -23.02
N PRO A 47 -2.58 -0.86 -22.29
CA PRO A 47 -3.07 -2.12 -22.83
C PRO A 47 -4.55 -1.99 -23.20
N ILE A 48 -4.90 -2.41 -24.42
CA ILE A 48 -6.28 -2.44 -24.94
C ILE A 48 -6.80 -3.87 -24.92
N THR A 49 -6.01 -4.81 -25.45
CA THR A 49 -6.39 -6.22 -25.54
C THR A 49 -5.17 -7.10 -25.42
N LEU A 50 -5.26 -8.11 -24.54
CA LEU A 50 -4.28 -9.17 -24.41
C LEU A 50 -4.59 -10.26 -25.46
N LYS A 51 -3.70 -10.45 -26.42
CA LYS A 51 -3.87 -11.42 -27.52
C LYS A 51 -3.30 -12.79 -27.16
N GLU A 52 -2.14 -12.81 -26.52
CA GLU A 52 -1.49 -14.04 -26.06
C GLU A 52 -1.05 -13.87 -24.61
N LYS A 53 -1.48 -14.79 -23.74
CA LYS A 53 -1.19 -14.80 -22.30
C LYS A 53 0.13 -15.51 -22.04
N SER A 54 0.88 -15.02 -21.06
CA SER A 54 2.04 -15.74 -20.52
C SER A 54 1.58 -17.01 -19.79
N LEU A 55 2.39 -18.07 -19.84
CA LEU A 55 2.16 -19.27 -19.03
C LEU A 55 2.27 -19.00 -17.52
N GLU A 56 2.93 -17.91 -17.15
CA GLU A 56 3.06 -17.46 -15.76
C GLU A 56 1.91 -16.53 -15.34
N ARG A 57 0.93 -16.24 -16.22
CA ARG A 57 -0.23 -15.43 -15.84
C ARG A 57 -1.21 -16.26 -15.02
N VAL A 58 -1.60 -15.74 -13.86
CA VAL A 58 -2.66 -16.28 -13.00
C VAL A 58 -3.77 -15.24 -12.82
N ASP A 59 -4.94 -15.68 -12.36
CA ASP A 59 -6.02 -14.76 -12.00
C ASP A 59 -5.64 -13.98 -10.74
N ALA A 60 -5.89 -12.67 -10.77
CA ALA A 60 -5.62 -11.81 -9.62
C ALA A 60 -6.60 -12.09 -8.49
N VAL A 61 -6.09 -12.14 -7.25
CA VAL A 61 -6.89 -12.39 -6.05
C VAL A 61 -7.82 -11.23 -5.68
N CYS A 62 -7.50 -10.01 -6.10
CA CYS A 62 -8.30 -8.82 -5.81
C CYS A 62 -9.21 -8.46 -7.00
N GLN A 63 -10.51 -8.37 -6.76
CA GLN A 63 -11.50 -7.94 -7.76
C GLN A 63 -11.25 -6.52 -8.31
N HIS A 64 -10.47 -5.70 -7.60
CA HIS A 64 -10.13 -4.34 -8.00
C HIS A 64 -8.80 -4.25 -8.78
N PHE A 65 -8.13 -5.36 -9.03
CA PHE A 65 -6.85 -5.38 -9.74
C PHE A 65 -7.00 -4.74 -11.15
N GLU A 66 -5.93 -4.11 -11.66
CA GLU A 66 -5.91 -3.26 -12.88
C GLU A 66 -6.69 -1.93 -12.80
N VAL A 67 -7.67 -1.84 -11.90
CA VAL A 67 -8.48 -0.64 -11.67
C VAL A 67 -7.93 0.20 -10.51
N CYS A 68 -7.61 -0.45 -9.39
CA CYS A 68 -7.00 0.13 -8.20
C CYS A 68 -5.53 0.48 -8.47
N GLY A 69 -5.09 1.66 -8.02
CA GLY A 69 -3.68 2.06 -8.11
C GLY A 69 -2.73 1.38 -7.10
N GLY A 70 -3.22 0.48 -6.25
CA GLY A 70 -2.45 -0.08 -5.14
C GLY A 70 -1.58 -1.29 -5.46
N CYS A 71 -1.92 -2.10 -6.46
CA CYS A 71 -1.20 -3.34 -6.78
C CYS A 71 -0.90 -3.43 -8.28
N MET A 72 0.25 -3.99 -8.66
CA MET A 72 0.72 -4.01 -10.06
C MET A 72 0.84 -5.41 -10.68
N LEU A 73 1.11 -6.44 -9.87
CA LEU A 73 1.58 -7.75 -10.37
C LEU A 73 0.81 -8.94 -9.75
N GLN A 74 -0.44 -8.76 -9.30
CA GLN A 74 -1.21 -9.88 -8.73
C GLN A 74 -1.54 -10.99 -9.73
N HIS A 75 -1.44 -10.69 -11.02
CA HIS A 75 -1.66 -11.63 -12.12
C HIS A 75 -0.40 -12.44 -12.48
N TRP A 76 0.70 -12.30 -11.74
CA TRP A 76 1.93 -13.04 -11.99
C TRP A 76 2.07 -14.20 -11.01
N HIS A 77 2.37 -15.39 -11.54
CA HIS A 77 2.65 -16.56 -10.73
C HIS A 77 3.74 -16.26 -9.70
N PHE A 78 3.51 -16.71 -8.48
CA PHE A 78 4.28 -16.27 -7.32
C PHE A 78 5.78 -16.58 -7.43
N ASP A 79 6.16 -17.76 -7.94
CA ASP A 79 7.57 -18.14 -8.12
C ASP A 79 8.33 -17.24 -9.10
N ALA A 80 7.66 -16.83 -10.18
CA ALA A 80 8.23 -15.93 -11.17
C ALA A 80 8.37 -14.52 -10.61
N TYR A 81 7.36 -14.02 -9.89
CA TYR A 81 7.43 -12.76 -9.16
C TYR A 81 8.56 -12.75 -8.10
N ARG A 82 8.72 -13.84 -7.34
CA ARG A 82 9.79 -14.00 -6.33
C ARG A 82 11.17 -13.93 -6.98
N SER A 83 11.34 -14.64 -8.09
CA SER A 83 12.58 -14.67 -8.87
C SER A 83 12.90 -13.28 -9.43
N TRP A 84 11.91 -12.60 -10.03
CA TRP A 84 12.03 -11.24 -10.52
C TRP A 84 12.44 -10.26 -9.43
N LYS A 85 11.74 -10.24 -8.28
CA LYS A 85 12.08 -9.34 -7.16
C LYS A 85 13.50 -9.54 -6.66
N ARG A 86 13.95 -10.79 -6.53
CA ARG A 86 15.32 -11.09 -6.15
C ARG A 86 16.30 -10.60 -7.21
N GLN A 87 16.00 -10.83 -8.49
CA GLN A 87 16.87 -10.43 -9.59
C GLN A 87 17.08 -8.90 -9.63
N LEU A 88 16.08 -8.09 -9.27
CA LEU A 88 16.24 -6.63 -9.14
C LEU A 88 17.39 -6.24 -8.19
N VAL A 89 17.51 -6.94 -7.06
CA VAL A 89 18.59 -6.69 -6.08
C VAL A 89 19.93 -7.21 -6.61
N VAL A 90 19.94 -8.41 -7.21
CA VAL A 90 21.15 -8.97 -7.83
C VAL A 90 21.71 -8.04 -8.90
N ASP A 91 20.85 -7.54 -9.79
CA ASP A 91 21.26 -6.63 -10.87
C ASP A 91 21.72 -5.27 -10.31
N ALA A 92 21.09 -4.78 -9.25
CA ALA A 92 21.55 -3.58 -8.55
C ALA A 92 22.97 -3.77 -8.00
N PHE A 93 23.25 -4.87 -7.30
CA PHE A 93 24.57 -5.17 -6.75
C PHE A 93 25.63 -5.28 -7.84
N LYS A 94 25.34 -6.02 -8.91
CA LYS A 94 26.23 -6.14 -10.08
C LYS A 94 26.56 -4.79 -10.70
N ARG A 95 25.58 -3.89 -10.86
CA ARG A 95 25.80 -2.55 -11.42
C ARG A 95 26.77 -1.70 -10.59
N TYR A 96 26.82 -1.91 -9.28
CA TYR A 96 27.75 -1.23 -8.38
C TYR A 96 29.03 -2.02 -8.09
N GLY A 97 29.26 -3.14 -8.77
CA GLY A 97 30.43 -3.99 -8.56
C GLY A 97 30.47 -4.65 -7.17
N LEU A 98 29.31 -4.79 -6.51
CA LEU A 98 29.21 -5.45 -5.21
C LEU A 98 29.04 -6.95 -5.42
N ASP A 99 29.97 -7.73 -4.88
CA ASP A 99 29.90 -9.18 -4.87
C ASP A 99 29.32 -9.67 -3.53
N ALA A 100 28.03 -10.02 -3.55
CA ALA A 100 27.34 -10.54 -2.38
C ALA A 100 26.31 -11.59 -2.78
N VAL A 101 26.17 -12.61 -1.93
CA VAL A 101 25.12 -13.64 -2.09
C VAL A 101 23.79 -13.07 -1.64
N ILE A 102 22.91 -12.79 -2.60
CA ILE A 102 21.54 -12.34 -2.32
C ILE A 102 20.70 -13.55 -1.90
N SER A 103 20.23 -13.55 -0.67
CA SER A 103 19.34 -14.60 -0.14
C SER A 103 18.02 -14.66 -0.90
N PRO A 104 17.30 -15.79 -0.85
CA PRO A 104 15.94 -15.87 -1.40
C PRO A 104 15.02 -14.82 -0.77
N LEU A 105 14.04 -14.34 -1.54
CA LEU A 105 13.02 -13.42 -1.03
C LEU A 105 12.21 -14.09 0.09
N ILE A 106 11.97 -13.35 1.16
CA ILE A 106 11.05 -13.69 2.25
C ILE A 106 9.73 -12.97 1.98
N GLU A 107 8.65 -13.75 1.96
CA GLU A 107 7.32 -13.27 1.64
C GLU A 107 6.62 -12.66 2.86
N CYS A 108 5.77 -11.67 2.60
CA CYS A 108 4.72 -11.27 3.55
C CYS A 108 3.42 -11.92 3.10
N GLY A 109 2.73 -12.63 4.00
CA GLY A 109 1.46 -13.28 3.68
C GLY A 109 0.35 -12.29 3.33
N ASN A 110 -0.77 -12.84 2.86
CA ASN A 110 -1.99 -12.07 2.61
C ASN A 110 -2.56 -11.48 3.90
N TYR A 111 -3.28 -10.37 3.79
CA TYR A 111 -3.97 -9.68 4.88
C TYR A 111 -3.03 -9.26 6.04
N THR A 112 -1.80 -8.86 5.74
CA THR A 112 -0.80 -8.51 6.77
C THR A 112 -0.58 -7.00 6.93
N ARG A 113 -0.95 -6.18 5.94
CA ARG A 113 -0.75 -4.74 6.00
C ARG A 113 -1.56 -4.12 7.15
N ARG A 114 -0.86 -3.56 8.13
CA ARG A 114 -1.42 -3.05 9.40
C ARG A 114 -1.76 -1.57 9.40
N GLN A 115 -1.47 -0.86 8.30
CA GLN A 115 -1.84 0.54 8.13
C GLN A 115 -2.23 0.82 6.67
N VAL A 116 -3.34 1.53 6.48
CA VAL A 116 -3.80 1.99 5.17
C VAL A 116 -4.18 3.47 5.23
N THR A 117 -3.85 4.20 4.17
CA THR A 117 -4.39 5.54 3.94
C THR A 117 -5.36 5.49 2.78
N LEU A 118 -6.63 5.73 3.08
CA LEU A 118 -7.72 5.80 2.12
C LEU A 118 -7.97 7.26 1.75
N THR A 119 -8.44 7.49 0.54
CA THR A 119 -9.03 8.76 0.15
C THR A 119 -10.53 8.68 0.40
N ALA A 120 -11.05 9.66 1.13
CA ALA A 120 -12.47 9.93 1.21
C ALA A 120 -12.83 11.12 0.31
N SER A 121 -13.93 11.02 -0.41
CA SER A 121 -14.54 12.16 -1.09
C SER A 121 -16.03 12.16 -0.86
N VAL A 122 -16.55 13.35 -0.59
CA VAL A 122 -17.98 13.60 -0.52
C VAL A 122 -18.37 14.44 -1.71
N ILE A 123 -19.22 13.88 -2.56
CA ILE A 123 -19.80 14.57 -3.72
C ILE A 123 -21.33 14.49 -3.58
N GLN A 124 -21.95 15.64 -3.31
CA GLN A 124 -23.40 15.76 -3.08
C GLN A 124 -23.91 14.81 -1.97
N LYS A 125 -24.79 13.84 -2.32
CA LYS A 125 -25.33 12.84 -1.38
C LYS A 125 -24.46 11.58 -1.25
N ASN A 126 -23.48 11.40 -2.14
CA ASN A 126 -22.63 10.22 -2.17
C ASN A 126 -21.31 10.47 -1.44
N HIS A 127 -20.87 9.46 -0.71
CA HIS A 127 -19.58 9.43 -0.03
C HIS A 127 -18.85 8.19 -0.52
N ILE A 128 -17.60 8.37 -0.94
CA ILE A 128 -16.76 7.30 -1.44
C ILE A 128 -15.50 7.27 -0.58
N VAL A 129 -15.17 6.10 -0.06
CA VAL A 129 -13.93 5.85 0.66
C VAL A 129 -13.21 4.67 0.00
N GLY A 130 -11.96 4.88 -0.38
CA GLY A 130 -11.11 3.83 -0.93
C GLY A 130 -9.82 4.35 -1.52
N PHE A 131 -9.28 3.67 -2.53
CA PHE A 131 -8.02 4.06 -3.16
C PHE A 131 -8.25 4.84 -4.45
N ASN A 132 -7.22 5.55 -4.88
CA ASN A 132 -7.23 6.16 -6.21
C ASN A 132 -7.16 5.07 -7.28
N ARG A 133 -7.84 5.31 -8.39
CA ARG A 133 -7.69 4.53 -9.63
C ARG A 133 -6.24 4.60 -10.10
N TYR A 134 -5.80 3.56 -10.79
CA TYR A 134 -4.45 3.56 -11.35
C TYR A 134 -4.25 4.76 -12.28
N ARG A 135 -3.25 5.60 -11.95
CA ARG A 135 -2.92 6.85 -12.64
C ARG A 135 -4.10 7.83 -12.84
N SER A 136 -5.08 7.83 -11.94
CA SER A 136 -6.18 8.79 -11.95
C SER A 136 -6.48 9.31 -10.53
N PRO A 137 -6.93 10.56 -10.37
CA PRO A 137 -7.40 11.08 -9.08
C PRO A 137 -8.73 10.48 -8.63
N ASP A 138 -9.46 9.81 -9.52
CA ASP A 138 -10.74 9.18 -9.23
C ASP A 138 -10.61 8.12 -8.15
N ILE A 139 -11.61 8.01 -7.29
CA ILE A 139 -11.61 7.07 -6.17
C ILE A 139 -12.44 5.85 -6.55
N ILE A 140 -11.93 4.67 -6.22
CA ILE A 140 -12.71 3.43 -6.22
C ILE A 140 -13.08 3.06 -4.80
N ALA A 141 -14.36 2.76 -4.58
CA ALA A 141 -14.80 2.19 -3.31
C ALA A 141 -14.20 0.78 -3.18
N ILE A 142 -13.47 0.52 -2.11
CA ILE A 142 -12.89 -0.80 -1.86
C ILE A 142 -13.90 -1.70 -1.14
N LYS A 143 -14.11 -2.91 -1.66
CA LYS A 143 -14.91 -3.96 -1.00
C LYS A 143 -14.06 -5.00 -0.27
N GLU A 144 -12.82 -5.14 -0.71
CA GLU A 144 -11.82 -6.07 -0.22
C GLU A 144 -10.45 -5.49 -0.53
N CYS A 145 -9.43 -5.95 0.19
CA CYS A 145 -8.04 -5.69 -0.14
C CYS A 145 -7.18 -6.82 0.41
N PRO A 146 -6.85 -7.85 -0.39
CA PRO A 146 -6.12 -9.04 0.07
C PRO A 146 -4.73 -8.80 0.68
N VAL A 147 -4.22 -7.56 0.61
CA VAL A 147 -2.97 -7.18 1.26
C VAL A 147 -3.17 -6.56 2.65
N THR A 148 -4.38 -6.06 2.96
CA THR A 148 -4.71 -5.32 4.19
C THR A 148 -5.32 -6.23 5.24
N ARG A 149 -4.94 -6.06 6.51
CA ARG A 149 -5.51 -6.81 7.64
C ARG A 149 -7.04 -6.82 7.61
N SER A 150 -7.61 -8.00 7.81
CA SER A 150 -9.06 -8.24 7.83
C SER A 150 -9.78 -7.35 8.85
N GLU A 151 -9.11 -7.05 9.96
CA GLU A 151 -9.58 -6.22 11.06
C GLU A 151 -9.82 -4.78 10.58
N ILE A 152 -8.91 -4.23 9.76
CA ILE A 152 -9.10 -2.92 9.12
C ILE A 152 -10.24 -2.99 8.11
N LEU A 153 -10.33 -4.06 7.31
CA LEU A 153 -11.39 -4.23 6.33
C LEU A 153 -12.78 -4.31 6.99
N SER A 154 -12.87 -4.94 8.16
CA SER A 154 -14.10 -5.01 8.95
C SER A 154 -14.61 -3.64 9.39
N LYS A 155 -13.76 -2.62 9.41
CA LYS A 155 -14.07 -1.24 9.80
C LYS A 155 -14.41 -0.32 8.63
N LEU A 156 -14.42 -0.80 7.39
CA LEU A 156 -14.67 0.08 6.24
C LEU A 156 -16.02 0.80 6.28
N ASP A 157 -17.08 0.13 6.75
CA ASP A 157 -18.40 0.76 6.88
C ASP A 157 -18.43 1.77 8.03
N ASP A 158 -17.85 1.45 9.18
CA ASP A 158 -17.67 2.40 10.30
C ASP A 158 -16.92 3.67 9.84
N ILE A 159 -15.83 3.50 9.10
CA ILE A 159 -15.05 4.59 8.54
C ILE A 159 -15.86 5.42 7.54
N ARG A 160 -16.67 4.78 6.69
CA ARG A 160 -17.58 5.50 5.75
C ARG A 160 -18.57 6.36 6.51
N VAL A 161 -19.15 5.86 7.60
CA VAL A 161 -20.09 6.61 8.45
C VAL A 161 -19.40 7.83 9.07
N ILE A 162 -18.19 7.68 9.61
CA ILE A 162 -17.41 8.79 10.18
C ILE A 162 -17.08 9.84 9.11
N CYS A 163 -16.60 9.41 7.95
CA CYS A 163 -16.29 10.29 6.83
C CYS A 163 -17.53 11.05 6.33
N ALA A 164 -18.70 10.39 6.35
CA ALA A 164 -19.98 10.98 5.98
C ALA A 164 -20.46 12.07 6.93
N LEU A 165 -19.83 12.29 8.09
CA LEU A 165 -20.12 13.44 8.96
C LEU A 165 -19.43 14.72 8.48
N LEU A 166 -18.38 14.61 7.65
CA LEU A 166 -17.61 15.73 7.12
C LEU A 166 -18.15 16.29 5.79
N ARG A 167 -19.36 15.87 5.37
CA ARG A 167 -19.92 16.13 4.03
C ARG A 167 -19.86 17.57 3.54
N ASN A 168 -20.01 18.54 4.46
CA ASN A 168 -20.07 19.97 4.11
C ASN A 168 -18.72 20.67 4.24
N ASN A 169 -17.70 20.00 4.77
CA ASN A 169 -16.48 20.66 5.24
C ASN A 169 -15.22 20.24 4.47
N ALA A 170 -15.26 19.14 3.71
CA ALA A 170 -14.16 18.71 2.85
C ALA A 170 -14.67 17.93 1.63
N LYS A 171 -14.26 18.36 0.43
CA LYS A 171 -14.60 17.65 -0.83
C LYS A 171 -13.77 16.38 -1.00
N ARG A 172 -12.55 16.38 -0.49
CA ARG A 172 -11.58 15.28 -0.60
C ARG A 172 -10.60 15.37 0.57
N PHE A 173 -10.41 14.26 1.27
CA PHE A 173 -9.52 14.17 2.43
C PHE A 173 -8.98 12.76 2.57
N HIS A 174 -8.02 12.55 3.47
CA HIS A 174 -7.41 11.25 3.73
C HIS A 174 -7.84 10.69 5.07
N VAL A 175 -7.93 9.37 5.13
CA VAL A 175 -8.22 8.59 6.32
C VAL A 175 -7.12 7.57 6.47
N THR A 176 -6.22 7.77 7.42
CA THR A 176 -5.25 6.74 7.81
C THR A 176 -5.88 5.90 8.90
N VAL A 177 -5.96 4.59 8.67
CA VAL A 177 -6.44 3.60 9.64
C VAL A 177 -5.26 2.68 9.96
N THR A 178 -4.91 2.62 11.23
CA THR A 178 -3.82 1.77 11.75
C THR A 178 -4.41 0.77 12.73
N ALA A 179 -4.13 -0.52 12.51
CA ALA A 179 -4.36 -1.54 13.52
C ALA A 179 -3.25 -1.44 14.57
N VAL A 180 -3.64 -1.15 15.80
CA VAL A 180 -2.79 -1.06 16.99
C VAL A 180 -3.18 -2.18 17.96
N GLU A 181 -2.36 -2.46 18.97
CA GLU A 181 -2.59 -3.62 19.85
C GLU A 181 -3.92 -3.52 20.61
N ASN A 182 -4.29 -2.31 21.02
CA ASN A 182 -5.53 -2.01 21.72
C ASN A 182 -6.64 -1.44 20.81
N GLY A 183 -6.63 -1.77 19.52
CA GLY A 183 -7.72 -1.50 18.59
C GLY A 183 -7.31 -0.73 17.33
N PHE A 184 -7.93 0.43 17.09
CA PHE A 184 -7.74 1.19 15.85
C PHE A 184 -7.43 2.66 16.13
N ASP A 185 -6.31 3.12 15.55
CA ASP A 185 -5.97 4.54 15.44
C ASP A 185 -6.43 5.06 14.07
N VAL A 186 -7.31 6.06 14.07
CA VAL A 186 -7.87 6.67 12.87
C VAL A 186 -7.51 8.14 12.81
N ALA A 187 -6.72 8.52 11.81
CA ALA A 187 -6.29 9.89 11.59
C ALA A 187 -6.86 10.45 10.29
N LEU A 188 -7.60 11.55 10.38
CA LEU A 188 -8.10 12.30 9.23
C LEU A 188 -7.18 13.47 8.92
N SER A 189 -6.88 13.67 7.63
CA SER A 189 -6.09 14.81 7.15
C SER A 189 -6.65 15.40 5.87
N ASN A 190 -6.31 16.65 5.57
CA ASN A 190 -6.92 17.51 4.56
C ASN A 190 -8.43 17.77 4.79
N CYS A 191 -8.87 17.91 6.04
CA CYS A 191 -10.26 18.24 6.39
C CYS A 191 -10.36 19.11 7.66
N VAL A 192 -11.49 19.78 7.84
CA VAL A 192 -11.74 20.63 9.02
C VAL A 192 -13.09 20.31 9.62
N VAL A 193 -13.20 20.29 10.95
CA VAL A 193 -14.49 20.22 11.66
C VAL A 193 -14.89 21.62 12.11
N GLN A 194 -15.87 22.21 11.42
CA GLN A 194 -16.20 23.62 11.63
C GLN A 194 -17.15 23.89 12.81
N ASN A 195 -17.95 22.92 13.24
CA ASN A 195 -18.96 23.14 14.28
C ASN A 195 -18.99 22.04 15.35
N GLU A 196 -19.32 22.46 16.56
CA GLU A 196 -19.35 21.59 17.75
C GLU A 196 -20.35 20.45 17.61
N PHE A 197 -21.47 20.69 16.94
CA PHE A 197 -22.47 19.65 16.71
C PHE A 197 -21.92 18.47 15.88
N THR A 198 -21.12 18.75 14.86
CA THR A 198 -20.45 17.73 14.04
C THR A 198 -19.37 17.03 14.86
N ARG A 199 -18.57 17.79 15.63
CA ARG A 199 -17.55 17.23 16.54
C ARG A 199 -18.15 16.23 17.52
N GLN A 200 -19.21 16.62 18.23
CA GLN A 200 -19.93 15.75 19.18
C GLN A 200 -20.51 14.50 18.52
N LYS A 201 -21.05 14.63 17.29
CA LYS A 201 -21.51 13.47 16.51
C LYS A 201 -20.36 12.53 16.14
N MET A 202 -19.24 13.07 15.68
CA MET A 202 -18.06 12.27 15.33
C MET A 202 -17.53 11.51 16.55
N ILE A 203 -17.46 12.16 17.71
CA ILE A 203 -17.06 11.52 18.98
C ILE A 203 -17.97 10.33 19.29
N ARG A 204 -19.30 10.54 19.30
CA ARG A 204 -20.27 9.47 19.63
C ARG A 204 -20.17 8.29 18.65
N VAL A 205 -20.07 8.58 17.35
CA VAL A 205 -19.97 7.54 16.32
C VAL A 205 -18.66 6.76 16.47
N ALA A 206 -17.52 7.45 16.60
CA ALA A 206 -16.22 6.80 16.75
C ALA A 206 -16.16 5.86 17.96
N LEU A 207 -16.71 6.30 19.10
CA LEU A 207 -16.86 5.45 20.29
C LEU A 207 -17.74 4.23 20.02
N SER A 208 -18.89 4.41 19.36
CA SER A 208 -19.79 3.29 19.02
C SER A 208 -19.17 2.28 18.03
N CYS A 209 -18.25 2.75 17.20
CA CYS A 209 -17.49 1.91 16.27
C CYS A 209 -16.27 1.23 16.92
N GLY A 210 -16.00 1.46 18.21
CA GLY A 210 -14.84 0.89 18.91
C GLY A 210 -13.50 1.41 18.39
N ILE A 211 -13.44 2.68 17.96
CA ILE A 211 -12.18 3.32 17.58
C ILE A 211 -11.44 3.77 18.85
N THR A 212 -10.20 3.32 19.00
CA THR A 212 -9.34 3.63 20.15
C THR A 212 -8.98 5.12 20.17
N ARG A 213 -8.53 5.64 19.03
CA ARG A 213 -8.24 7.07 18.85
C ARG A 213 -8.75 7.57 17.50
N LEU A 214 -9.45 8.69 17.52
CA LEU A 214 -9.82 9.48 16.33
C LEU A 214 -9.16 10.85 16.44
N SER A 215 -8.36 11.20 15.44
CA SER A 215 -7.73 12.52 15.32
C SER A 215 -8.02 13.18 13.98
N ILE A 216 -8.04 14.50 13.93
CA ILE A 216 -8.27 15.30 12.72
C ILE A 216 -7.24 16.42 12.68
N GLU A 217 -6.45 16.50 11.61
CA GLU A 217 -5.35 17.47 11.48
C GLU A 217 -4.38 17.46 12.68
N GLY A 218 -4.15 16.28 13.26
CA GLY A 218 -3.32 16.10 14.46
C GLY A 218 -4.01 16.44 15.79
N GLU A 219 -5.22 17.00 15.78
CA GLU A 219 -6.03 17.22 16.99
C GLU A 219 -6.76 15.92 17.38
N VAL A 220 -6.64 15.49 18.64
CA VAL A 220 -7.34 14.32 19.16
C VAL A 220 -8.79 14.70 19.49
N LEU A 221 -9.75 13.99 18.88
CA LEU A 221 -11.18 14.12 19.19
C LEU A 221 -11.66 13.03 20.14
N VAL A 222 -11.15 11.81 19.98
CA VAL A 222 -11.43 10.65 20.83
C VAL A 222 -10.11 9.99 21.14
N GLU A 223 -9.87 9.67 22.40
CA GLU A 223 -8.80 8.79 22.85
C GLU A 223 -9.33 8.04 24.08
N GLN A 224 -9.80 6.80 23.88
CA GLN A 224 -10.29 5.96 24.97
C GLN A 224 -9.11 5.47 25.83
N GLU A 225 -8.08 5.04 25.13
CA GLU A 225 -6.77 4.68 25.65
C GLU A 225 -5.74 5.17 24.66
N LYS A 226 -4.51 5.34 25.13
CA LYS A 226 -3.42 5.68 24.24
C LYS A 226 -3.14 4.51 23.29
N PRO A 227 -3.12 4.71 21.97
CA PRO A 227 -2.78 3.65 21.03
C PRO A 227 -1.35 3.14 21.28
N VAL A 228 -1.17 1.83 21.30
CA VAL A 228 0.14 1.21 21.52
C VAL A 228 0.49 0.17 20.46
N ILE A 229 1.79 0.00 20.24
CA ILE A 229 2.39 -0.97 19.32
C ILE A 229 3.60 -1.64 19.97
N HIS A 230 3.94 -2.82 19.48
CA HIS A 230 5.18 -3.51 19.86
C HIS A 230 6.28 -3.39 18.81
N PHE A 231 7.49 -3.08 19.28
CA PHE A 231 8.74 -3.28 18.55
C PHE A 231 9.55 -4.35 19.29
N GLY A 232 9.43 -5.60 18.84
CA GLY A 232 9.94 -6.74 19.62
C GLY A 232 9.17 -6.87 20.93
N ASP A 233 9.88 -6.85 22.05
CA ASP A 233 9.32 -6.92 23.40
C ASP A 233 8.98 -5.54 24.00
N VAL A 234 9.35 -4.45 23.32
CA VAL A 234 9.10 -3.08 23.80
C VAL A 234 7.73 -2.59 23.33
N CYS A 235 6.87 -2.25 24.29
CA CYS A 235 5.60 -1.58 24.03
C CYS A 235 5.80 -0.07 24.04
N VAL A 236 5.35 0.61 23.00
CA VAL A 236 5.44 2.08 22.89
C VAL A 236 4.11 2.69 22.47
N GLU A 237 3.90 3.94 22.88
CA GLU A 237 2.80 4.76 22.38
C GLU A 237 2.96 5.01 20.88
N PHE A 238 1.88 4.80 20.13
CA PHE A 238 1.84 5.07 18.70
C PHE A 238 1.48 6.54 18.45
N PRO A 239 2.35 7.33 17.80
CA PRO A 239 2.05 8.71 17.46
C PRO A 239 0.97 8.78 16.36
N ILE A 240 0.21 9.87 16.35
CA ILE A 240 -0.85 10.10 15.35
C ILE A 240 -0.26 10.06 13.94
N GLY A 241 -0.79 9.17 13.10
CA GLY A 241 -0.28 9.02 11.73
C GLY A 241 1.19 8.61 11.64
N GLY A 242 1.73 8.02 12.73
CA GLY A 242 3.10 7.55 12.80
C GLY A 242 3.45 6.57 11.68
N PHE A 243 4.72 6.57 11.29
CA PHE A 243 5.22 5.57 10.35
C PHE A 243 5.29 4.19 11.02
N LEU A 244 4.87 3.17 10.28
CA LEU A 244 5.06 1.76 10.62
C LEU A 244 5.58 1.01 9.40
N GLN A 245 6.39 -0.03 9.64
CA GLN A 245 6.58 -1.05 8.62
C GLN A 245 5.22 -1.61 8.20
N ALA A 246 5.07 -1.86 6.90
CA ALA A 246 3.79 -2.21 6.32
C ALA A 246 3.16 -3.45 6.98
N THR A 247 3.99 -4.44 7.34
CA THR A 247 3.59 -5.68 8.01
C THR A 247 4.43 -5.89 9.27
N PHE A 248 3.86 -6.53 10.28
CA PHE A 248 4.57 -6.86 11.52
C PHE A 248 5.60 -7.97 11.30
N GLU A 249 5.27 -8.91 10.41
CA GLU A 249 6.10 -10.06 10.07
C GLU A 249 7.40 -9.62 9.37
N ALA A 250 7.31 -8.67 8.42
CA ALA A 250 8.50 -8.13 7.77
C ALA A 250 9.38 -7.36 8.75
N GLU A 251 8.78 -6.55 9.63
CA GLU A 251 9.49 -5.83 10.68
C GLU A 251 10.28 -6.78 11.58
N THR A 252 9.62 -7.84 12.04
CA THR A 252 10.22 -8.87 12.89
C THR A 252 11.39 -9.55 12.18
N VAL A 253 11.18 -10.05 10.96
CA VAL A 253 12.21 -10.73 10.18
C VAL A 253 13.41 -9.81 9.90
N MET A 254 13.17 -8.55 9.53
CA MET A 254 14.26 -7.58 9.33
C MET A 254 15.04 -7.36 10.62
N GLY A 255 14.34 -7.18 11.75
CA GLY A 255 14.96 -7.03 13.07
C GLY A 255 15.82 -8.23 13.45
N GLU A 256 15.31 -9.44 13.27
CA GLU A 256 16.03 -10.69 13.55
C GLU A 256 17.29 -10.83 12.70
N ILE A 257 17.21 -10.55 11.39
CA ILE A 257 18.37 -10.59 10.49
C ILE A 257 19.43 -9.60 10.96
N ILE A 258 19.04 -8.36 11.28
CA ILE A 258 19.97 -7.31 11.73
C ILE A 258 20.61 -7.72 13.07
N LEU A 259 19.81 -8.13 14.06
CA LEU A 259 20.30 -8.52 15.38
C LEU A 259 21.21 -9.75 15.32
N ALA A 260 20.93 -10.71 14.45
CA ALA A 260 21.79 -11.88 14.26
C ALA A 260 23.18 -11.49 13.71
N HIS A 261 23.25 -10.47 12.83
CA HIS A 261 24.53 -9.95 12.34
C HIS A 261 25.25 -9.11 13.40
N LEU A 262 24.53 -8.29 14.16
CA LEU A 262 25.09 -7.45 15.22
C LEU A 262 25.59 -8.27 16.42
N LYS A 263 24.91 -9.35 16.82
CA LYS A 263 25.35 -10.23 17.92
C LYS A 263 26.72 -10.87 17.66
N LYS A 264 27.09 -11.05 16.39
CA LYS A 264 28.42 -11.57 15.99
C LYS A 264 29.51 -10.49 16.04
N GLN A 265 29.14 -9.21 16.11
CA GLN A 265 30.05 -8.07 16.22
C GLN A 265 30.11 -7.63 17.69
N LYS A 266 31.08 -8.12 18.46
CA LYS A 266 31.36 -7.58 19.80
C LYS A 266 31.86 -6.14 19.64
N MET A 267 31.06 -5.16 20.07
CA MET A 267 31.27 -3.71 20.02
C MET A 267 30.96 -3.01 18.68
N LEU A 268 29.71 -2.54 18.55
CA LEU A 268 29.45 -1.25 17.91
C LEU A 268 29.36 -0.20 19.03
N LEU A 269 30.51 0.18 19.58
CA LEU A 269 30.61 1.36 20.43
C LEU A 269 30.63 2.56 19.48
N ILE A 270 29.54 3.33 19.55
CA ILE A 270 29.41 4.64 18.92
C ILE A 270 30.55 5.51 19.50
N TYR A 271 31.63 5.68 18.74
CA TYR A 271 32.54 6.80 18.92
C TYR A 271 31.80 8.05 18.44
N LEU A 272 30.97 8.62 19.31
CA LEU A 272 30.73 10.06 19.32
C LEU A 272 31.78 10.63 20.28
N GLN A 273 32.98 10.85 19.77
CA GLN A 273 33.93 11.75 20.41
C GLN A 273 33.61 13.17 19.96
N GLU A 274 33.20 13.97 20.95
CA GLU A 274 33.27 15.44 21.11
C GLU A 274 32.89 16.35 19.93
#